data_AF-A0AA94F3Z8-F1
#
_entry.id   AF-A0AA94F3Z8-F1
#
_cell.length_a   1.000
_cell.length_b   1.000
_cell.length_c   1.000
_cell.angle_alpha   90.00
_cell.angle_beta   90.00
_cell.angle_gamma   90.00
#
_symmetry.space_group_name_H-M   'P 1'
#
loop_
_entity.id
_entity.type
_entity.pdbx_description
1 polymer ?
#
loop_
_entity_poly.entity_id
_entity_poly.type
_entity_poly.pdbx_seq_one_letter_code
_entity_poly.pdbx_strand_id
1 'polypeptide(L)'
;MGKKEGFYEIILDEENGIKKLISVLDTNFKLETIQEHIVNSIFSVEFDSKTNPLHISPSEKSKTSKYDNNQFYYPVRIKDNWLMIKDDNNKNHWIKWRDNNGIILITWNYDA
;
A
#
# COMPACT_ATOMS: atom_id res chain seq x y z
N MET A 1 -9.70 -0.98 -19.52
CA MET A 1 -8.55 -0.65 -20.40
C MET A 1 -8.75 -1.31 -21.75
N GLY A 2 -8.90 -0.52 -22.82
CA GLY A 2 -8.90 -1.03 -24.20
C GLY A 2 -7.50 -0.85 -24.79
N LYS A 3 -6.87 -1.94 -25.23
CA LYS A 3 -5.56 -1.89 -25.90
C LYS A 3 -5.78 -1.49 -27.36
N LYS A 4 -5.53 -0.22 -27.70
CA LYS A 4 -5.41 0.24 -29.09
C LYS A 4 -3.93 0.40 -29.41
N GLU A 5 -3.45 -0.35 -30.40
CA GLU A 5 -2.20 -0.04 -31.14
C GLU A 5 -0.96 0.25 -30.28
N GLY A 6 -0.75 -0.48 -29.18
CA GLY A 6 0.46 -0.32 -28.37
C GLY A 6 0.44 0.88 -27.40
N PHE A 7 -0.76 1.37 -27.05
CA PHE A 7 -0.93 2.38 -26.01
C PHE A 7 -1.97 1.96 -24.95
N TYR A 8 -1.76 2.42 -23.72
CA TYR A 8 -2.75 2.47 -22.66
C TYR A 8 -3.49 3.82 -22.75
N GLU A 9 -4.82 3.79 -22.84
CA GLU A 9 -5.65 4.97 -22.64
C GLU A 9 -5.86 5.22 -21.14
N ILE A 10 -5.47 6.41 -20.69
CA ILE A 10 -5.65 6.89 -19.33
C ILE A 10 -6.65 8.04 -19.31
N ILE A 11 -7.57 8.00 -18.36
CA ILE A 11 -8.53 9.07 -18.12
C ILE A 11 -7.93 9.96 -17.03
N LEU A 12 -7.68 11.22 -17.35
CA LEU A 12 -7.14 12.20 -16.40
C LEU A 12 -8.25 12.99 -15.71
N ASP A 13 -9.35 13.20 -16.41
CA ASP A 13 -10.50 13.93 -15.91
C ASP A 13 -11.77 13.30 -16.53
N GLU A 14 -12.56 12.65 -15.70
CA GLU A 14 -13.81 12.01 -16.14
C GLU A 14 -14.89 13.04 -16.46
N GLU A 15 -14.99 14.12 -15.68
CA GLU A 15 -16.03 15.15 -15.83
C GLU A 15 -15.85 15.94 -17.12
N ASN A 16 -14.60 16.30 -17.43
CA ASN A 16 -14.25 17.04 -18.65
C ASN A 16 -13.86 16.11 -19.82
N GLY A 17 -13.87 14.79 -19.63
CA GLY A 17 -13.58 13.80 -20.66
C GLY A 17 -12.13 13.81 -21.16
N ILE A 18 -11.17 14.28 -20.36
CA ILE A 18 -9.77 14.39 -20.76
C ILE A 18 -9.12 13.00 -20.71
N LYS A 19 -8.65 12.55 -21.88
CA LYS A 19 -7.95 11.29 -22.06
C LYS A 19 -6.55 11.52 -22.61
N LYS A 20 -5.59 10.69 -22.19
CA LYS A 20 -4.24 10.64 -22.76
C LYS A 20 -3.84 9.20 -23.07
N LEU A 21 -2.76 9.06 -23.80
CA LEU A 21 -2.19 7.77 -24.19
C LEU A 21 -0.79 7.65 -23.58
N ILE A 22 -0.49 6.49 -23.03
CA ILE A 22 0.86 6.09 -22.60
C ILE A 22 1.31 4.93 -23.47
N SER A 23 2.52 4.96 -24.01
CA SER A 23 3.05 3.85 -24.79
C SER A 23 3.23 2.61 -23.92
N VAL A 24 2.86 1.43 -24.42
CA VAL A 24 3.14 0.15 -23.73
C VAL A 24 4.65 -0.16 -23.67
N LEU A 25 5.46 0.56 -24.45
CA LEU A 25 6.92 0.45 -24.45
C LEU A 25 7.59 1.50 -23.55
N ASP A 26 6.82 2.39 -22.90
CA ASP A 26 7.37 3.38 -22.00
C ASP A 26 7.91 2.69 -20.74
N THR A 27 9.23 2.68 -20.59
CA THR A 27 9.92 2.06 -19.45
C THR A 27 9.73 2.83 -18.14
N ASN A 28 9.24 4.07 -18.19
CA ASN A 28 8.92 4.86 -17.00
C ASN A 28 7.50 4.57 -16.49
N PHE A 29 6.69 3.83 -17.25
CA PHE A 29 5.35 3.42 -16.84
C PHE A 29 5.35 1.97 -16.36
N LYS A 30 4.95 1.76 -15.11
CA LYS A 30 4.84 0.44 -14.50
C LYS A 30 3.39 0.18 -14.10
N LEU A 31 2.86 -0.97 -14.54
CA LEU A 31 1.64 -1.52 -13.99
C LEU A 31 2.00 -2.36 -12.78
N GLU A 32 1.40 -2.04 -11.64
CA GLU A 32 1.54 -2.81 -10.43
C GLU A 32 0.21 -2.92 -9.70
N THR A 33 0.02 -4.04 -9.02
CA THR A 33 -1.07 -4.21 -8.07
C THR A 33 -0.88 -3.29 -6.88
N ILE A 34 -1.96 -2.97 -6.17
CA ILE A 34 -1.88 -2.19 -4.92
C ILE A 34 -0.93 -2.87 -3.91
N GLN A 35 -0.92 -4.21 -3.87
CA GLN A 35 -0.03 -4.96 -2.99
C GLN A 35 1.45 -4.76 -3.34
N GLU A 36 1.79 -4.81 -4.63
CA GLU A 36 3.14 -4.54 -5.11
C GLU A 36 3.55 -3.10 -4.84
N HIS A 37 2.63 -2.15 -5.05
CA HIS A 37 2.85 -0.74 -4.77
C HIS A 37 3.16 -0.48 -3.29
N ILE A 38 2.35 -1.03 -2.37
CA ILE A 38 2.56 -0.93 -0.91
C ILE A 38 3.96 -1.40 -0.52
N VAL A 39 4.39 -2.55 -1.05
CA VAL A 39 5.64 -3.17 -0.60
C VAL A 39 6.88 -2.57 -1.25
N ASN A 40 6.79 -2.15 -2.53
CA ASN A 40 7.96 -1.81 -3.31
C ASN A 40 8.17 -0.30 -3.52
N SER A 41 7.10 0.50 -3.41
CA SER A 41 7.12 1.90 -3.86
C SER A 41 6.89 2.90 -2.73
N ILE A 42 6.33 2.46 -1.59
CA ILE A 42 5.93 3.33 -0.49
C ILE A 42 7.02 3.38 0.58
N PHE A 43 7.31 4.58 1.09
CA PHE A 43 8.32 4.79 2.14
C PHE A 43 7.79 4.32 3.49
N SER A 44 6.64 4.84 3.94
CA SER A 44 6.05 4.45 5.22
C SER A 44 4.53 4.42 5.17
N VAL A 45 3.93 3.79 6.18
CA VAL A 45 2.48 3.74 6.36
C VAL A 45 2.06 4.31 7.70
N GLU A 46 0.88 4.93 7.70
CA GLU A 46 0.17 5.38 8.89
C GLU A 46 -1.12 4.58 9.04
N PHE A 47 -1.54 4.39 10.30
CA PHE A 47 -2.74 3.65 10.66
C PHE A 47 -3.21 4.07 12.05
N ASP A 48 -4.51 3.89 12.32
CA ASP A 48 -5.04 4.11 13.66
C ASP A 48 -4.72 2.92 14.56
N SER A 49 -3.75 3.08 15.46
CA SER A 49 -3.33 2.03 16.39
C SER A 49 -4.42 1.60 17.38
N LYS A 50 -5.50 2.37 17.56
CA LYS A 50 -6.62 1.99 18.44
C LYS A 50 -7.52 0.95 17.81
N THR A 51 -7.72 1.04 16.49
CA THR A 51 -8.59 0.12 15.73
C THR A 51 -7.81 -0.92 14.93
N ASN A 52 -6.54 -0.66 14.65
CA ASN A 52 -5.61 -1.52 13.92
C ASN A 52 -4.26 -1.59 14.65
N PRO A 53 -4.20 -2.25 15.83
CA PRO A 53 -2.99 -2.27 16.64
C PRO A 53 -1.87 -3.07 15.97
N LEU A 54 -0.64 -2.87 16.45
CA LEU A 54 0.48 -3.71 16.05
C LEU A 54 0.33 -5.13 16.62
N HIS A 55 0.49 -6.15 15.78
CA HIS A 55 0.47 -7.56 16.16
C HIS A 55 1.84 -8.22 15.95
N ILE A 56 2.16 -9.20 16.79
CA ILE A 56 3.39 -10.01 16.66
C ILE A 56 3.31 -11.03 15.51
N SER A 57 2.09 -11.42 15.12
CA SER A 57 1.82 -12.37 14.02
C SER A 57 0.55 -11.96 13.25
N PRO A 58 0.37 -12.41 11.99
CA PRO A 58 -0.76 -12.01 11.14
C PRO A 58 -2.03 -12.77 11.54
N SER A 59 -2.59 -12.44 12.71
CA SER A 59 -3.76 -13.09 13.27
C SER A 59 -4.47 -12.18 14.27
N GLU A 60 -5.81 -12.17 14.25
CA GLU A 60 -6.63 -11.46 15.25
C GLU A 60 -6.33 -11.91 16.69
N LYS A 61 -5.92 -13.18 16.85
CA LYS A 61 -5.60 -13.77 18.17
C LYS A 61 -4.17 -13.46 18.61
N SER A 62 -3.39 -12.77 17.79
CA SER A 62 -2.01 -12.42 18.12
C SER A 62 -1.99 -11.42 19.27
N LYS A 63 -1.02 -11.59 20.17
CA LYS A 63 -0.63 -10.53 21.11
C LYS A 63 -0.30 -9.25 20.34
N THR A 64 -0.62 -8.12 20.95
CA THR A 64 -0.31 -6.80 20.43
C THR A 64 0.99 -6.25 21.01
N SER A 65 1.64 -5.35 20.29
CA SER A 65 2.80 -4.58 20.73
C SER A 65 2.43 -3.10 20.91
N LYS A 66 3.25 -2.38 21.69
CA LYS A 66 3.06 -0.95 21.92
C LYS A 66 3.36 -0.19 20.62
N TYR A 67 2.42 0.65 20.21
CA TYR A 67 2.63 1.64 19.16
C TYR A 67 3.43 2.83 19.67
N ASP A 68 4.40 3.28 18.87
CA ASP A 68 5.15 4.51 19.05
C ASP A 68 4.81 5.46 17.91
N ASN A 69 4.35 6.67 18.24
CA ASN A 69 3.95 7.70 17.27
C ASN A 69 5.12 8.58 16.80
N ASN A 70 6.31 8.40 17.38
CA ASN A 70 7.52 9.13 17.00
C ASN A 70 8.41 8.32 16.04
N GLN A 71 7.88 7.27 15.42
CA GLN A 71 8.60 6.37 14.52
C GLN A 71 7.87 6.19 13.20
N PHE A 72 8.61 5.88 12.14
CA PHE A 72 8.03 5.43 10.89
C PHE A 72 7.84 3.90 10.88
N TYR A 73 6.87 3.46 10.08
CA TYR A 73 6.61 2.05 9.85
C TYR A 73 6.74 1.73 8.37
N TYR A 74 7.76 0.95 8.04
CA TYR A 74 8.15 0.62 6.67
C TYR A 74 7.46 -0.68 6.21
N PRO A 75 6.74 -0.69 5.07
CA PRO A 75 6.21 -1.92 4.50
C PRO A 75 7.30 -2.95 4.22
N VAL A 76 7.03 -4.23 4.53
CA VAL A 76 7.98 -5.34 4.29
C VAL A 76 7.38 -6.38 3.36
N ARG A 77 6.18 -6.87 3.67
CA ARG A 77 5.48 -7.89 2.87
C ARG A 77 4.02 -8.00 3.26
N ILE A 78 3.21 -8.52 2.34
CA ILE A 78 1.79 -8.79 2.59
C ILE A 78 1.55 -10.30 2.70
N LYS A 79 0.67 -10.69 3.63
CA LYS A 79 0.07 -12.01 3.74
C LYS A 79 -1.42 -11.85 3.95
N ASP A 80 -2.22 -12.20 2.95
CA ASP A 80 -3.67 -12.01 2.95
C ASP A 80 -4.03 -10.54 3.25
N ASN A 81 -4.79 -10.28 4.31
CA ASN A 81 -5.18 -8.94 4.75
C ASN A 81 -4.15 -8.28 5.67
N TRP A 82 -3.04 -8.95 5.95
CA TRP A 82 -2.01 -8.50 6.87
C TRP A 82 -0.79 -7.94 6.13
N LEU A 83 -0.33 -6.78 6.56
CA LEU A 83 0.92 -6.17 6.15
C LEU A 83 1.91 -6.30 7.29
N MET A 84 3.05 -6.93 7.00
CA MET A 84 4.21 -6.84 7.85
C MET A 84 4.85 -5.47 7.63
N ILE A 85 5.08 -4.77 8.73
CA ILE A 85 5.80 -3.51 8.77
C ILE A 85 7.01 -3.63 9.69
N LYS A 86 8.02 -2.82 9.45
CA LYS A 86 9.22 -2.72 10.27
C LYS A 86 9.29 -1.33 10.89
N ASP A 87 9.61 -1.23 12.16
CA ASP A 87 9.86 0.06 12.82
C ASP A 87 11.31 0.54 12.64
N ASP A 88 11.62 1.75 13.11
CA ASP A 88 12.97 2.34 13.05
C ASP A 88 14.03 1.50 13.77
N ASN A 89 13.62 0.64 14.71
CA ASN A 89 14.48 -0.28 15.44
C ASN A 89 14.65 -1.64 14.74
N ASN A 90 14.21 -1.74 13.48
CA ASN A 90 14.20 -2.97 12.67
C ASN A 90 13.35 -4.11 13.24
N LYS A 91 12.37 -3.82 14.10
CA LYS A 91 11.47 -4.82 14.64
C LYS A 91 10.24 -4.96 13.74
N ASN A 92 9.90 -6.21 13.43
CA ASN A 92 8.75 -6.54 12.60
C ASN A 92 7.47 -6.60 13.43
N HIS A 93 6.40 -6.04 12.87
CA HIS A 93 5.05 -6.08 13.38
C HIS A 93 4.08 -6.36 12.23
N TRP A 94 2.84 -6.67 12.56
CA TRP A 94 1.76 -6.91 11.61
C TRP A 94 0.58 -6.00 11.90
N ILE A 95 0.06 -5.38 10.86
CA ILE A 95 -1.20 -4.63 10.88
C ILE A 95 -2.09 -5.14 9.75
N LYS A 96 -3.38 -4.82 9.78
CA LYS A 96 -4.21 -5.00 8.59
C LYS A 96 -3.96 -3.87 7.59
N TRP A 97 -3.73 -4.19 6.33
CA TRP A 97 -3.70 -3.17 5.27
C TRP A 97 -5.08 -3.01 4.61
N ARG A 98 -5.93 -4.03 4.71
CA ARG A 98 -7.32 -3.98 4.29
C ARG A 98 -8.22 -4.84 5.18
N ASP A 99 -9.52 -4.56 5.16
CA ASP A 99 -10.52 -5.41 5.79
C ASP A 99 -10.96 -6.58 4.87
N ASN A 100 -11.92 -7.38 5.35
CA ASN A 100 -12.46 -8.51 4.58
C ASN A 100 -13.31 -8.09 3.37
N ASN A 101 -13.76 -6.83 3.33
CA ASN A 101 -14.51 -6.24 2.22
C ASN A 101 -13.59 -5.58 1.18
N GLY A 102 -12.28 -5.54 1.43
CA GLY A 102 -11.30 -4.91 0.56
C GLY A 102 -11.05 -3.42 0.84
N ILE A 103 -11.64 -2.86 1.90
CA ILE A 103 -11.44 -1.45 2.30
C ILE A 103 -10.03 -1.29 2.85
N ILE A 104 -9.28 -0.32 2.32
CA ILE A 104 -7.91 0.00 2.77
C ILE A 104 -7.94 0.65 4.15
N LEU A 105 -7.06 0.19 5.05
CA LEU A 105 -6.99 0.61 6.46
C LEU A 105 -5.71 1.39 6.81
N ILE A 106 -4.90 1.70 5.80
CA ILE A 106 -3.63 2.39 5.92
C ILE A 106 -3.60 3.64 5.04
N THR A 107 -2.87 4.64 5.47
CA THR A 107 -2.44 5.76 4.62
C THR A 107 -0.97 5.52 4.26
N TRP A 108 -0.59 5.81 3.02
CA TRP A 108 0.77 5.62 2.53
C TRP A 108 1.46 6.96 2.27
N ASN A 109 2.75 7.02 2.62
CA ASN A 109 3.61 8.19 2.48
C ASN A 109 4.76 7.88 1.51
N TYR A 110 5.09 8.84 0.67
CA TYR A 110 6.25 8.78 -0.22
C TYR A 110 7.39 9.62 0.38
N ASP A 111 8.62 9.21 0.08
CA ASP A 111 9.79 10.03 0.39
C ASP A 111 9.78 11.27 -0.52
N ALA A 112 10.23 12.41 0.00
CA ALA A 112 10.16 13.72 -0.66
C ALA A 112 11.40 14.04 -1.51
#